data_AF-A0A9Q4H600-F1
#
_entry.id   AF-A0A9Q4H600-F1
#
_cell.length_a   1.000
_cell.length_b   1.000
_cell.length_c   1.000
_cell.angle_alpha   90.00
_cell.angle_beta   90.00
_cell.angle_gamma   90.00
#
_symmetry.space_group_name_H-M   'P 1'
#
loop_
_entity.id
_entity.type
_entity.pdbx_description
1 polymer ?
#
loop_
_entity_poly.entity_id
_entity_poly.type
_entity_poly.pdbx_seq_one_letter_code
_entity_poly.pdbx_strand_id
1 'polypeptide(L)'
;MVESGEEAEQIIRWAKYPNQGKRGMGAGVVRASRFGRIPDYQQRIDDESMIMLQIESLKGMENLDAIASTKGVGAIFLGPADLAVDMGLGPNILHPDVVAKMEYAIKRIRELGVPVGTIAATPEQAKHYADLGVSFFALGADTAFIASAADSTVASFKATLEK
;
A
#
# COMPACT_ATOMS: atom_id res chain seq x y z
N MET A 1 -0.36 3.15 -8.74
CA MET A 1 -1.51 2.62 -9.50
C MET A 1 -1.05 1.47 -10.37
N VAL A 2 -1.55 0.26 -10.10
CA VAL A 2 -1.40 -0.93 -10.96
C VAL A 2 -2.78 -1.33 -11.44
N GLU A 3 -2.95 -1.46 -12.74
CA GLU A 3 -4.26 -1.59 -13.37
C GLU A 3 -4.46 -2.89 -14.15
N SER A 4 -3.42 -3.71 -14.33
CA SER A 4 -3.52 -5.00 -15.00
C SER A 4 -2.56 -6.05 -14.44
N GLY A 5 -2.83 -7.33 -14.74
CA GLY A 5 -1.91 -8.42 -14.40
C GLY A 5 -0.57 -8.30 -15.12
N GLU A 6 -0.56 -7.82 -16.36
CA GLU A 6 0.68 -7.61 -17.14
C GLU A 6 1.57 -6.54 -16.50
N GLU A 7 0.99 -5.45 -16.00
CA GLU A 7 1.73 -4.43 -15.25
C GLU A 7 2.31 -5.03 -13.96
N ALA A 8 1.52 -5.80 -13.22
CA ALA A 8 1.97 -6.51 -12.03
C ALA A 8 3.15 -7.43 -12.35
N GLU A 9 3.04 -8.29 -13.37
CA GLU A 9 4.11 -9.19 -13.83
C GLU A 9 5.37 -8.42 -14.22
N GLN A 10 5.21 -7.29 -14.92
CA GLN A 10 6.32 -6.46 -15.36
C GLN A 10 7.07 -5.84 -14.17
N ILE A 11 6.34 -5.41 -13.13
CA ILE A 11 6.91 -4.89 -11.88
C ILE A 11 7.69 -6.00 -11.17
N ILE A 12 7.10 -7.19 -10.98
CA ILE A 12 7.79 -8.32 -10.35
C ILE A 12 9.09 -8.65 -11.10
N ARG A 13 9.01 -8.73 -12.43
CA ARG A 13 10.15 -9.03 -13.28
C ARG A 13 11.26 -8.01 -13.14
N TRP A 14 10.97 -6.72 -12.99
CA TRP A 14 12.01 -5.69 -12.81
C TRP A 14 12.66 -5.72 -11.42
N ALA A 15 11.93 -6.17 -10.41
CA ALA A 15 12.40 -6.17 -9.03
C ALA A 15 13.23 -7.41 -8.64
N LYS A 16 13.05 -8.55 -9.32
CA LYS A 16 13.74 -9.82 -9.00
C LYS A 16 14.97 -10.09 -9.88
N TYR A 17 15.97 -10.79 -9.36
CA TYR A 17 17.22 -11.14 -10.06
C TYR A 17 17.00 -12.19 -11.17
N PRO A 18 18.00 -12.38 -12.06
CA PRO A 18 17.97 -13.47 -13.04
C PRO A 18 17.67 -14.82 -12.36
N ASN A 19 16.80 -15.62 -12.97
CA ASN A 19 16.05 -16.79 -12.46
C ASN A 19 14.58 -16.47 -12.16
N GLN A 20 14.28 -15.31 -11.58
CA GLN A 20 12.91 -14.88 -11.27
C GLN A 20 12.50 -13.59 -12.00
N GLY A 21 13.47 -12.83 -12.52
CA GLY A 21 13.23 -11.53 -13.16
C GLY A 21 14.39 -11.05 -14.04
N LYS A 22 14.58 -9.73 -14.04
CA LYS A 22 15.45 -8.93 -14.92
C LYS A 22 16.22 -7.82 -14.17
N ARG A 23 16.25 -7.83 -12.84
CA ARG A 23 17.03 -6.86 -12.05
C ARG A 23 18.52 -6.93 -12.40
N GLY A 24 19.16 -5.78 -12.59
CA GLY A 24 20.59 -5.68 -12.89
C GLY A 24 21.49 -6.16 -11.73
N MET A 25 22.59 -6.84 -12.06
CA MET A 25 23.47 -7.57 -11.12
C MET A 25 24.40 -6.70 -10.26
N GLY A 26 24.24 -5.37 -10.25
CA GLY A 26 25.16 -4.41 -9.60
C GLY A 26 25.12 -4.38 -8.06
N ALA A 27 24.67 -5.43 -7.39
CA ALA A 27 24.46 -5.44 -5.94
C ALA A 27 25.76 -5.18 -5.16
N GLY A 28 26.91 -5.69 -5.61
CA GLY A 28 28.17 -5.68 -4.87
C GLY A 28 28.74 -4.30 -4.53
N VAL A 29 28.29 -3.24 -5.22
CA VAL A 29 28.82 -1.87 -5.06
C VAL A 29 27.79 -0.88 -4.52
N VAL A 30 26.62 -1.34 -4.07
CA VAL A 30 25.54 -0.46 -3.60
C VAL A 30 25.15 -0.73 -2.14
N ARG A 31 24.43 0.24 -1.55
CA ARG A 31 23.96 0.19 -0.15
C ARG A 31 23.14 -1.08 0.18
N ALA A 32 22.41 -1.61 -0.79
CA ALA A 32 21.53 -2.76 -0.58
C ALA A 32 22.28 -3.99 -0.05
N SER A 33 23.45 -4.30 -0.61
CA SER A 33 24.35 -5.38 -0.11
C SER A 33 25.36 -4.92 0.95
N ARG A 34 25.18 -3.71 1.50
CA ARG A 34 26.18 -3.00 2.33
C ARG A 34 27.54 -2.89 1.64
N PHE A 35 27.53 -2.53 0.36
CA PHE A 35 28.74 -2.42 -0.47
C PHE A 35 29.56 -3.72 -0.45
N GLY A 36 28.89 -4.84 -0.72
CA GLY A 36 29.51 -6.17 -0.83
C GLY A 36 29.77 -6.88 0.50
N ARG A 37 29.28 -6.34 1.63
CA ARG A 37 29.50 -6.93 2.97
C ARG A 37 28.45 -7.96 3.36
N ILE A 38 27.31 -8.03 2.67
CA ILE A 38 26.31 -9.08 2.89
C ILE A 38 26.69 -10.29 2.01
N PRO A 39 27.10 -11.42 2.62
CA PRO A 39 27.35 -12.65 1.86
C PRO A 39 26.05 -13.19 1.28
N ASP A 40 26.14 -13.84 0.12
CA ASP A 40 25.03 -14.50 -0.58
C ASP A 40 23.80 -13.61 -0.84
N TYR A 41 24.00 -12.29 -0.92
CA TYR A 41 22.91 -11.32 -1.06
C TYR A 41 22.00 -11.62 -2.26
N GLN A 42 22.59 -11.96 -3.41
CA GLN A 42 21.82 -12.18 -4.64
C GLN A 42 21.02 -13.48 -4.60
N GLN A 43 21.48 -14.47 -3.85
CA GLN A 43 20.82 -15.76 -3.66
C GLN A 43 19.62 -15.65 -2.73
N ARG A 44 19.63 -14.69 -1.78
CA ARG A 44 18.65 -14.60 -0.71
C ARG A 44 17.63 -13.48 -0.89
N ILE A 45 18.03 -12.35 -1.47
CA ILE A 45 17.20 -11.14 -1.42
C ILE A 45 15.86 -11.30 -2.12
N ASP A 46 15.76 -12.15 -3.15
CA ASP A 46 14.50 -12.38 -3.83
C ASP A 46 13.47 -13.07 -2.92
N ASP A 47 13.92 -13.87 -1.94
CA ASP A 47 13.05 -14.51 -0.96
C ASP A 47 12.82 -13.62 0.28
N GLU A 48 13.75 -12.70 0.58
CA GLU A 48 13.66 -11.77 1.72
C GLU A 48 12.96 -10.44 1.39
N SER A 49 12.74 -10.15 0.10
CA SER A 49 12.11 -8.91 -0.37
C SER A 49 10.64 -9.12 -0.72
N MET A 50 9.80 -8.20 -0.22
CA MET A 50 8.38 -8.14 -0.53
C MET A 50 8.10 -7.07 -1.58
N ILE A 51 7.27 -7.40 -2.56
CA ILE A 51 6.73 -6.42 -3.51
C ILE A 51 5.26 -6.23 -3.18
N MET A 52 4.91 -5.00 -2.84
CA MET A 52 3.54 -4.59 -2.56
C MET A 52 3.04 -3.76 -3.74
N LEU A 53 1.90 -4.13 -4.31
CA LEU A 53 1.28 -3.41 -5.42
C LEU A 53 0.10 -2.59 -4.91
N GLN A 54 -0.12 -1.43 -5.50
CA GLN A 54 -1.18 -0.52 -5.09
C GLN A 54 -2.31 -0.52 -6.12
N ILE A 55 -3.51 -0.89 -5.68
CA ILE A 55 -4.76 -0.83 -6.44
C ILE A 55 -5.58 0.36 -5.92
N GLU A 56 -5.83 1.32 -6.80
CA GLU A 56 -6.42 2.61 -6.43
C GLU A 56 -7.21 3.27 -7.58
N SER A 57 -7.57 2.50 -8.60
CA SER A 57 -8.44 2.93 -9.71
C SER A 57 -9.54 1.89 -9.95
N LEU A 58 -10.63 2.29 -10.60
CA LEU A 58 -11.72 1.41 -11.02
C LEU A 58 -11.19 0.29 -11.91
N LYS A 59 -10.30 0.60 -12.84
CA LYS A 59 -9.68 -0.39 -13.72
C LYS A 59 -8.81 -1.39 -12.94
N GLY A 60 -8.07 -0.93 -11.93
CA GLY A 60 -7.37 -1.82 -11.01
C GLY A 60 -8.33 -2.71 -10.19
N MET A 61 -9.49 -2.19 -9.79
CA MET A 61 -10.52 -2.99 -9.11
C MET A 61 -11.16 -4.03 -10.02
N GLU A 62 -11.38 -3.72 -11.29
CA GLU A 62 -11.87 -4.66 -12.31
C GLU A 62 -10.88 -5.80 -12.55
N ASN A 63 -9.58 -5.51 -12.53
CA ASN A 63 -8.49 -6.47 -12.74
C ASN A 63 -7.90 -7.02 -11.43
N LEU A 64 -8.57 -6.84 -10.30
CA LEU A 64 -8.06 -7.17 -8.97
C LEU A 64 -7.55 -8.61 -8.88
N ASP A 65 -8.29 -9.57 -9.40
CA ASP A 65 -7.90 -10.98 -9.35
C ASP A 65 -6.61 -11.25 -10.13
N ALA A 66 -6.47 -10.67 -11.32
CA ALA A 66 -5.28 -10.82 -12.15
C ALA A 66 -4.05 -10.18 -11.49
N ILE A 67 -4.22 -8.99 -10.90
CA ILE A 67 -3.15 -8.28 -10.19
C ILE A 67 -2.74 -9.06 -8.93
N ALA A 68 -3.69 -9.38 -8.06
CA ALA A 68 -3.42 -10.02 -6.78
C ALA A 68 -2.87 -11.45 -6.93
N SER A 69 -3.32 -12.20 -7.93
CA SER A 69 -2.84 -13.57 -8.18
C SER A 69 -1.50 -13.62 -8.92
N THR A 70 -0.92 -12.48 -9.28
CA THR A 70 0.37 -12.43 -9.97
C THR A 70 1.47 -13.03 -9.10
N LYS A 71 2.20 -14.02 -9.65
CA LYS A 71 3.31 -14.67 -8.93
C LYS A 71 4.35 -13.65 -8.50
N GLY A 72 4.69 -13.65 -7.21
CA GLY A 72 5.70 -12.76 -6.62
C GLY A 72 5.12 -11.50 -5.98
N VAL A 73 3.82 -11.25 -6.11
CA VAL A 73 3.12 -10.25 -5.30
C VAL A 73 3.11 -10.71 -3.84
N GLY A 74 3.67 -9.89 -2.96
CA GLY A 74 3.72 -10.17 -1.52
C GLY A 74 2.57 -9.56 -0.73
N ALA A 75 1.99 -8.46 -1.22
CA ALA A 75 0.82 -7.81 -0.63
C ALA A 75 0.13 -6.88 -1.63
N ILE A 76 -1.14 -6.56 -1.37
CA ILE A 76 -1.86 -5.48 -2.04
C ILE A 76 -2.10 -4.34 -1.05
N PHE A 77 -1.87 -3.12 -1.50
CA PHE A 77 -2.29 -1.90 -0.81
C PHE A 77 -3.46 -1.27 -1.55
N LEU A 78 -4.55 -0.98 -0.84
CA LEU A 78 -5.71 -0.29 -1.39
C LEU A 78 -5.62 1.20 -1.04
N GLY A 79 -5.63 2.06 -2.05
CA GLY A 79 -5.59 3.51 -1.92
C GLY A 79 -7.00 4.12 -2.04
N PRO A 80 -7.74 4.36 -0.93
CA PRO A 80 -9.13 4.78 -1.01
C PRO A 80 -9.30 6.22 -1.51
N ALA A 81 -8.31 7.10 -1.29
CA ALA A 81 -8.38 8.50 -1.71
C ALA A 81 -8.33 8.64 -3.24
N ASP A 82 -7.35 8.00 -3.87
CA ASP A 82 -7.22 7.99 -5.33
C ASP A 82 -8.37 7.21 -5.98
N LEU A 83 -8.83 6.12 -5.35
CA LEU A 83 -10.01 5.39 -5.81
C LEU A 83 -11.27 6.29 -5.81
N ALA A 84 -11.49 7.06 -4.74
CA ALA A 84 -12.62 7.97 -4.66
C ALA A 84 -12.56 9.06 -5.76
N VAL A 85 -11.36 9.56 -6.05
CA VAL A 85 -11.14 10.53 -7.14
C VAL A 85 -11.44 9.90 -8.50
N ASP A 86 -10.94 8.68 -8.75
CA ASP A 86 -11.17 7.94 -10.00
C ASP A 86 -12.66 7.58 -10.19
N MET A 87 -13.38 7.36 -9.09
CA MET A 87 -14.83 7.17 -9.08
C MET A 87 -15.64 8.46 -9.31
N GLY A 88 -14.99 9.62 -9.42
CA GLY A 88 -15.66 10.92 -9.60
C GLY A 88 -16.29 11.47 -8.31
N LEU A 89 -15.85 11.01 -7.14
CA LEU A 89 -16.41 11.36 -5.82
C LEU A 89 -15.51 12.34 -5.05
N GLY A 90 -14.43 12.82 -5.67
CA GLY A 90 -13.37 13.58 -5.00
C GLY A 90 -12.64 12.74 -3.95
N PRO A 91 -11.88 13.35 -3.03
CA PRO A 91 -11.10 12.61 -2.03
C PRO A 91 -11.94 12.07 -0.85
N ASN A 92 -13.25 11.87 -1.04
CA ASN A 92 -14.14 11.42 0.03
C ASN A 92 -14.08 9.89 0.22
N ILE A 93 -13.13 9.45 1.04
CA ILE A 93 -12.93 8.02 1.33
C ILE A 93 -14.03 7.38 2.19
N LEU A 94 -14.91 8.18 2.77
CA LEU A 94 -16.08 7.72 3.53
C LEU A 94 -17.35 7.63 2.67
N HIS A 95 -17.27 7.96 1.38
CA HIS A 95 -18.41 7.81 0.49
C HIS A 95 -18.89 6.35 0.46
N PRO A 96 -20.20 6.05 0.58
CA PRO A 96 -20.69 4.67 0.67
C PRO A 96 -20.21 3.76 -0.47
N ASP A 97 -20.15 4.28 -1.70
CA ASP A 97 -19.67 3.51 -2.86
C ASP A 97 -18.18 3.17 -2.77
N VAL A 98 -17.36 4.07 -2.23
CA VAL A 98 -15.92 3.84 -2.00
C VAL A 98 -15.77 2.77 -0.93
N VAL A 99 -16.48 2.90 0.19
CA VAL A 99 -16.47 1.90 1.26
C VAL A 99 -16.89 0.52 0.72
N ALA A 100 -17.98 0.45 -0.05
CA ALA A 100 -18.46 -0.81 -0.63
C ALA A 100 -17.41 -1.45 -1.57
N LYS A 101 -16.70 -0.66 -2.39
CA LYS A 101 -15.61 -1.14 -3.24
C LYS A 101 -14.41 -1.63 -2.43
N MET A 102 -14.04 -0.91 -1.38
CA MET A 102 -12.96 -1.30 -0.47
C MET A 102 -13.29 -2.61 0.24
N GLU A 103 -14.49 -2.76 0.79
CA GLU A 103 -14.92 -3.99 1.45
C GLU A 103 -14.92 -5.21 0.52
N TYR A 104 -15.39 -5.01 -0.72
CA TYR A 104 -15.33 -6.05 -1.76
C TYR A 104 -13.88 -6.45 -2.04
N ALA A 105 -13.01 -5.47 -2.27
CA ALA A 105 -11.60 -5.71 -2.59
C ALA A 105 -10.87 -6.42 -1.45
N ILE A 106 -11.05 -5.97 -0.20
CA ILE A 106 -10.45 -6.58 0.99
C ILE A 106 -10.82 -8.07 1.09
N LYS A 107 -12.12 -8.39 1.00
CA LYS A 107 -12.60 -9.77 1.07
C LYS A 107 -12.01 -10.62 -0.06
N ARG A 108 -12.03 -10.09 -1.28
CA ARG A 108 -11.56 -10.82 -2.47
C ARG A 108 -10.06 -11.09 -2.43
N ILE A 109 -9.25 -10.10 -2.07
CA ILE A 109 -7.79 -10.26 -1.96
C ILE A 109 -7.44 -11.28 -0.87
N ARG A 110 -8.17 -11.27 0.24
CA ARG A 110 -8.01 -12.27 1.31
C ARG A 110 -8.34 -13.67 0.85
N GLU A 111 -9.40 -13.87 0.08
CA GLU A 111 -9.75 -15.18 -0.51
C GLU A 111 -8.66 -15.72 -1.43
N LEU A 112 -7.92 -14.85 -2.11
CA LEU A 112 -6.76 -15.20 -2.94
C LEU A 112 -5.51 -15.53 -2.10
N GLY A 113 -5.59 -15.42 -0.77
CA GLY A 113 -4.47 -15.73 0.13
C GLY A 113 -3.39 -14.65 0.18
N VAL A 114 -3.69 -13.43 -0.31
CA VAL A 114 -2.73 -12.32 -0.37
C VAL A 114 -2.99 -11.35 0.78
N PRO A 115 -1.97 -10.93 1.55
CA PRO A 115 -2.12 -9.88 2.54
C PRO A 115 -2.60 -8.57 1.91
N VAL A 116 -3.58 -7.92 2.54
CA VAL A 116 -4.12 -6.63 2.10
C VAL A 116 -3.89 -5.56 3.17
N GLY A 117 -3.50 -4.36 2.74
CA GLY A 117 -3.35 -3.20 3.60
C GLY A 117 -4.04 -1.97 3.02
N THR A 118 -4.35 -1.00 3.88
CA THR A 118 -5.01 0.25 3.45
C THR A 118 -4.84 1.38 4.47
N ILE A 119 -5.45 2.54 4.19
CA ILE A 119 -5.63 3.67 5.10
C ILE A 119 -7.08 3.65 5.59
N ALA A 120 -7.28 3.92 6.87
CA ALA A 120 -8.60 4.17 7.44
C ALA A 120 -8.68 5.61 7.96
N ALA A 121 -9.82 6.27 7.74
CA ALA A 121 -10.08 7.64 8.20
C ALA A 121 -10.25 7.72 9.72
N THR A 122 -10.79 6.68 10.34
CA THR A 122 -11.12 6.64 11.78
C THR A 122 -10.77 5.29 12.40
N PRO A 123 -10.63 5.22 13.74
CA PRO A 123 -10.46 3.95 14.45
C PRO A 123 -11.58 2.94 14.20
N GLU A 124 -12.83 3.40 14.04
CA GLU A 124 -13.99 2.54 13.77
C GLU A 124 -13.88 1.90 12.39
N GLN A 125 -13.50 2.68 11.37
CA GLN A 125 -13.25 2.15 10.03
C GLN A 125 -12.06 1.19 10.02
N ALA A 126 -10.98 1.51 10.76
CA ALA A 126 -9.83 0.62 10.90
C ALA A 126 -10.24 -0.71 11.52
N LYS A 127 -11.03 -0.68 12.60
CA LYS A 127 -11.58 -1.88 13.23
C LYS A 127 -12.45 -2.68 12.26
N HIS A 128 -13.37 -2.02 11.57
CA HIS A 128 -14.24 -2.66 10.58
C HIS A 128 -13.42 -3.38 9.49
N TYR A 129 -12.42 -2.71 8.92
CA TYR A 129 -11.53 -3.31 7.92
C TYR A 129 -10.64 -4.42 8.48
N ALA A 130 -10.20 -4.32 9.74
CA ALA A 130 -9.48 -5.40 10.42
C ALA A 130 -10.37 -6.63 10.58
N ASP A 131 -11.64 -6.46 10.98
CA ASP A 131 -12.62 -7.55 11.09
C ASP A 131 -12.91 -8.22 9.73
N LEU A 132 -12.75 -7.48 8.61
CA LEU A 132 -12.84 -8.03 7.25
C LEU A 132 -11.57 -8.78 6.80
N GLY A 133 -10.44 -8.55 7.46
CA GLY A 133 -9.18 -9.26 7.21
C GLY A 133 -8.05 -8.40 6.64
N VAL A 134 -8.08 -7.09 6.82
CA VAL A 134 -6.91 -6.24 6.55
C VAL A 134 -5.76 -6.61 7.49
N SER A 135 -4.58 -6.82 6.93
CA SER A 135 -3.39 -7.29 7.65
C SER A 135 -2.50 -6.15 8.16
N PHE A 136 -2.52 -4.98 7.53
CA PHE A 136 -1.70 -3.84 7.91
C PHE A 136 -2.35 -2.50 7.52
N PHE A 137 -2.08 -1.46 8.30
CA PHE A 137 -2.64 -0.13 8.08
C PHE A 137 -1.55 0.94 8.02
N ALA A 138 -1.73 1.89 7.10
CA ALA A 138 -1.08 3.19 7.21
C ALA A 138 -2.04 4.14 7.96
N LEU A 139 -1.67 4.52 9.19
CA LEU A 139 -2.55 5.28 10.09
C LEU A 139 -2.45 6.81 9.94
N GLY A 140 -1.56 7.29 9.08
CA GLY A 140 -1.37 8.71 8.80
C GLY A 140 0.04 9.01 8.32
N ALA A 141 0.27 10.28 8.01
CA ALA A 141 1.58 10.81 7.67
C ALA A 141 2.19 11.55 8.87
N ASP A 142 3.49 11.42 9.05
CA ASP A 142 4.26 12.15 10.06
C ASP A 142 4.04 13.67 9.94
N THR A 143 4.03 14.21 8.73
CA THR A 143 3.75 15.61 8.45
C THR A 143 2.37 16.06 8.95
N ALA A 144 1.34 15.22 8.79
CA ALA A 144 -0.01 15.51 9.27
C ALA A 144 -0.08 15.47 10.80
N PHE A 145 0.61 14.51 11.43
CA PHE A 145 0.68 14.44 12.90
C PHE A 145 1.39 15.66 13.48
N ILE A 146 2.51 16.07 12.90
CA ILE A 146 3.26 17.26 13.32
C ILE A 146 2.41 18.53 13.16
N ALA A 147 1.78 18.71 11.99
CA ALA A 147 0.91 19.86 11.74
C ALA A 147 -0.25 19.92 12.75
N SER A 148 -0.97 18.81 12.93
CA SER A 148 -2.10 18.75 13.87
C SER A 148 -1.69 19.04 15.31
N ALA A 149 -0.54 18.50 15.76
CA ALA A 149 -0.01 18.78 17.09
C ALA A 149 0.41 20.24 17.25
N ALA A 150 1.04 20.84 16.24
CA ALA A 150 1.43 22.24 16.25
C ALA A 150 0.21 23.16 16.32
N ASP A 151 -0.80 22.92 15.48
CA ASP A 151 -2.05 23.69 15.45
C ASP A 151 -2.80 23.60 16.78
N SER A 152 -2.93 22.39 17.32
CA SER A 152 -3.58 22.16 18.62
C SER A 152 -2.85 22.88 19.76
N THR A 153 -1.52 22.85 19.74
CA THR A 153 -0.69 23.55 20.74
C THR A 153 -0.92 25.06 20.65
N VAL A 154 -0.78 25.66 19.46
CA VAL A 154 -0.97 27.10 19.28
C VAL A 154 -2.39 27.53 19.68
N ALA A 155 -3.41 26.77 19.29
CA ALA A 155 -4.80 27.04 19.64
C ALA A 155 -5.02 27.08 21.17
N SER A 156 -4.42 26.15 21.91
CA SER A 156 -4.54 26.09 23.38
C SER A 156 -3.93 27.30 24.08
N PHE A 157 -2.79 27.80 23.60
CA PHE A 157 -2.15 29.00 24.15
C PHE A 157 -2.95 30.25 23.81
N LYS A 158 -3.42 30.42 22.57
CA LYS A 158 -4.27 31.55 22.18
C LYS A 158 -5.53 31.63 23.02
N ALA A 159 -6.24 30.51 23.20
CA ALA A 159 -7.46 30.45 24.01
C ALA A 159 -7.26 30.84 25.48
N THR A 160 -6.04 30.69 26.00
CA THR A 160 -5.70 31.05 27.39
C THR A 160 -5.23 32.51 27.50
N LEU A 161 -4.46 32.99 26.53
CA LEU A 161 -3.84 34.32 26.54
C LEU A 161 -4.75 35.44 26.01
N GLU A 162 -5.77 35.11 25.20
CA GLU A 162 -6.74 36.08 24.66
C GLU A 162 -7.95 36.30 25.59
N LYS A 163 -7.85 35.89 26.86
CA LYS A 163 -8.76 36.30 27.95
C LYS A 163 -8.20 37.51 28.70
#